data_AF-A0A5F0K036-F1
#
_entry.id   AF-A0A5F0K036-F1
#
_cell.length_a   1.000
_cell.length_b   1.000
_cell.length_c   1.000
_cell.angle_alpha   90.00
_cell.angle_beta   90.00
_cell.angle_gamma   90.00
#
_symmetry.space_group_name_H-M   'P 1'
#
loop_
_entity.id
_entity.type
_entity.pdbx_description
1 polymer ?
#
loop_
_entity_poly.entity_id
_entity_poly.type
_entity_poly.pdbx_seq_one_letter_code
_entity_poly.pdbx_strand_id
1 'polypeptide(L)'
;HPTDPQEAIKSLGHQLDSRYRQVAARLGENEAVELDVSGPKPRLTISPLASLDEPDSLKRLSKMISDLLPPVDLTELLLEINAHTGFADEFFHASEASARVDDLPVSISAVLMAEACNIGLEPLIRSNVPALTRHRLNWTKANYLRAETITSANARLVDFQATLPLAQIWGG
;
A
#
# COMPACT_ATOMS: atom_id res chain seq x y z
N HIS A 1 14.59 0.81 -19.76
CA HIS A 1 15.31 1.71 -18.83
C HIS A 1 16.52 2.28 -19.56
N PRO A 2 16.84 3.58 -19.45
CA PRO A 2 18.02 4.13 -20.10
C PRO A 2 19.26 3.42 -19.54
N THR A 3 20.08 2.86 -20.41
CA THR A 3 21.25 2.05 -20.08
C THR A 3 22.50 2.88 -19.78
N ASP A 4 22.43 4.22 -19.98
CA ASP A 4 23.51 5.17 -19.70
C ASP A 4 23.14 6.12 -18.54
N PRO A 5 23.87 6.09 -17.41
CA PRO A 5 23.69 7.02 -16.29
C PRO A 5 23.77 8.49 -16.68
N GLN A 6 24.59 8.86 -17.67
CA GLN A 6 24.74 10.25 -18.08
C GLN A 6 23.51 10.76 -18.84
N GLU A 7 22.89 9.91 -19.66
CA GLU A 7 21.63 10.23 -20.33
C GLU A 7 20.48 10.35 -19.33
N ALA A 8 20.43 9.47 -18.33
CA ALA A 8 19.44 9.53 -17.26
C ALA A 8 19.54 10.84 -16.45
N ILE A 9 20.75 11.24 -16.06
CA ILE A 9 20.99 12.50 -15.32
C ILE A 9 20.61 13.71 -16.17
N LYS A 10 20.98 13.74 -17.46
CA LYS A 10 20.60 14.83 -18.37
C LYS A 10 19.08 14.92 -18.51
N SER A 11 18.40 13.79 -18.69
CA SER A 11 16.94 13.72 -18.77
C SER A 11 16.26 14.21 -17.50
N LEU A 12 16.71 13.78 -16.32
CA LEU A 12 16.21 14.26 -15.03
C LEU A 12 16.45 15.77 -14.86
N GLY A 13 17.63 16.26 -15.25
CA GLY A 13 17.97 17.68 -15.20
C GLY A 13 17.03 18.53 -16.07
N HIS A 14 16.76 18.09 -17.30
CA HIS A 14 15.80 18.74 -18.19
C HIS A 14 14.37 18.70 -17.64
N GLN A 15 13.93 17.57 -17.08
CA GLN A 15 12.61 17.46 -16.47
C GLN A 15 12.48 18.39 -15.27
N LEU A 16 13.50 18.45 -14.41
CA LEU A 16 13.51 19.33 -13.25
C LEU A 16 13.45 20.81 -13.67
N ASP A 17 14.29 21.25 -14.61
CA ASP A 17 14.27 22.64 -15.11
C ASP A 17 12.93 23.00 -15.76
N SER A 18 12.38 22.09 -16.59
CA SER A 18 11.07 22.29 -17.20
C SER A 18 9.96 22.44 -16.17
N ARG A 19 9.92 21.54 -15.17
CA ARG A 19 8.93 21.60 -14.08
C ARG A 19 9.11 22.84 -13.21
N TYR A 20 10.36 23.20 -12.90
CA TYR A 20 10.67 24.40 -12.13
C TYR A 20 10.17 25.66 -12.82
N ARG A 21 10.43 25.82 -14.13
CA ARG A 21 9.93 26.96 -14.91
C ARG A 21 8.40 26.98 -15.00
N GLN A 22 7.77 25.83 -15.17
CA GLN A 22 6.30 25.72 -15.17
C GLN A 22 5.69 26.16 -13.84
N VAL A 23 6.27 25.71 -12.71
CA VAL A 23 5.82 26.13 -11.38
C VAL A 23 6.08 27.61 -11.18
N ALA A 24 7.29 28.10 -11.43
CA ALA A 24 7.65 29.51 -11.26
C ALA A 24 6.75 30.47 -12.06
N ALA A 25 6.37 30.08 -13.29
CA ALA A 25 5.46 30.88 -14.12
C ALA A 25 4.02 30.92 -13.58
N ARG A 26 3.55 29.87 -12.89
CA ARG A 26 2.16 29.75 -12.42
C ARG A 26 2.00 30.00 -10.92
N LEU A 27 3.09 30.05 -10.17
CA LEU A 27 3.08 30.12 -8.71
C LEU A 27 2.38 31.40 -8.22
N GLY A 28 2.67 32.54 -8.87
CA GLY A 28 2.05 33.83 -8.53
C GLY A 28 0.58 33.95 -8.96
N GLU A 29 0.11 33.07 -9.85
CA GLU A 29 -1.29 33.02 -10.32
C GLU A 29 -2.11 31.97 -9.57
N ASN A 30 -1.49 31.16 -8.70
CA ASN A 30 -2.15 30.06 -8.03
C ASN A 30 -2.77 30.50 -6.70
N GLU A 31 -4.09 30.71 -6.69
CA GLU A 31 -4.85 31.11 -5.50
C GLU A 31 -4.77 30.08 -4.35
N ALA A 32 -4.42 28.83 -4.63
CA ALA A 32 -4.23 27.81 -3.61
C ALA A 32 -2.84 27.86 -2.97
N VAL A 33 -1.95 28.76 -3.39
CA VAL A 33 -0.57 28.84 -2.88
C VAL A 33 -0.28 30.24 -2.34
N GLU A 34 0.05 30.30 -1.06
CA GLU A 34 0.46 31.53 -0.39
C GLU A 34 1.93 31.44 0.00
N LEU A 35 2.70 32.47 -0.38
CA LEU A 35 4.12 32.59 -0.03
C LEU A 35 4.30 33.76 0.95
N ASP A 36 4.52 33.43 2.22
CA ASP A 36 4.88 34.42 3.24
C ASP A 36 6.40 34.53 3.35
N VAL A 37 6.93 35.68 2.93
CA VAL A 37 8.36 36.02 2.97
C VAL A 37 8.70 37.07 4.04
N SER A 38 7.74 37.42 4.91
CA SER A 38 7.91 38.47 5.93
C SER A 38 8.78 38.04 7.12
N GLY A 39 8.90 36.73 7.35
CA GLY A 39 9.69 36.14 8.43
C GLY A 39 11.15 35.82 8.06
N PRO A 40 11.97 35.39 9.04
CA PRO A 40 13.37 35.00 8.81
C PRO A 40 13.53 33.75 7.93
N LYS A 41 12.44 33.02 7.66
CA LYS A 41 12.39 31.91 6.71
C LYS A 41 11.10 32.03 5.89
N PRO A 42 11.17 31.93 4.55
CA PRO A 42 9.99 31.93 3.71
C PRO A 42 9.13 30.71 4.01
N ARG A 43 7.81 30.90 4.08
CA ARG A 43 6.81 29.85 4.31
C ARG A 43 5.92 29.72 3.09
N LEU A 44 5.79 28.49 2.61
CA LEU A 44 4.86 28.13 1.54
C LEU A 44 3.66 27.44 2.18
N THR A 45 2.47 28.00 2.01
CA THR A 45 1.21 27.38 2.42
C THR A 45 0.46 26.97 1.17
N ILE A 46 0.06 25.70 1.11
CA ILE A 46 -0.85 25.20 0.07
C ILE A 46 -2.21 25.02 0.73
N SER A 47 -3.19 25.81 0.31
CA SER A 47 -4.56 25.70 0.77
C SER A 47 -5.07 24.29 0.45
N PRO A 48 -5.66 23.57 1.42
CA PRO A 48 -6.30 22.29 1.15
C PRO A 48 -7.35 22.46 0.08
N LEU A 49 -7.51 21.46 -0.79
CA LEU A 49 -8.70 21.44 -1.64
C LEU A 49 -9.92 21.47 -0.72
N ALA A 50 -10.81 22.44 -0.97
CA ALA A 50 -12.09 22.48 -0.30
C ALA A 50 -12.80 21.14 -0.57
N SER A 51 -13.13 20.42 0.51
CA SER A 51 -13.99 19.25 0.38
C SER A 51 -15.30 19.70 -0.26
N LEU A 52 -15.78 18.95 -1.24
CA LEU A 52 -17.14 19.15 -1.72
C LEU A 52 -18.09 18.81 -0.56
N ASP A 53 -19.10 19.64 -0.36
CA ASP A 53 -20.16 19.32 0.61
C ASP A 53 -20.91 18.08 0.14
N GLU A 54 -20.78 17.00 0.90
CA GLU A 54 -21.53 15.78 0.64
C GLU A 54 -23.02 15.99 0.96
N PRO A 55 -23.94 15.67 0.02
CA PRO A 55 -25.38 15.73 0.27
C PRO A 55 -25.78 14.85 1.46
N ASP A 56 -26.78 15.28 2.24
CA ASP A 56 -27.26 14.50 3.39
C ASP A 56 -27.76 13.10 3.01
N SER A 57 -28.28 12.93 1.79
CA SER A 57 -28.66 11.62 1.25
C SER A 57 -27.45 10.68 1.12
N LEU A 58 -26.28 11.20 0.73
CA LEU A 58 -25.05 10.42 0.57
C LEU A 58 -24.46 10.04 1.92
N LYS A 59 -24.45 10.96 2.89
CA LYS A 59 -24.03 10.67 4.28
C LYS A 59 -24.91 9.59 4.91
N ARG A 60 -26.24 9.67 4.74
CA ARG A 60 -27.17 8.64 5.21
C ARG A 60 -26.92 7.28 4.56
N LEU A 61 -26.72 7.25 3.24
CA LEU A 61 -26.43 6.01 2.52
C LEU A 61 -25.09 5.39 2.98
N SER A 62 -24.03 6.18 3.08
CA SER A 62 -22.72 5.73 3.57
C SER A 62 -22.82 5.13 4.97
N LYS A 63 -23.60 5.76 5.86
CA LYS A 63 -23.89 5.21 7.19
C LYS A 63 -24.63 3.89 7.13
N MET A 64 -25.70 3.79 6.32
CA MET A 64 -26.45 2.53 6.17
C MET A 64 -25.55 1.40 5.64
N ILE A 65 -24.68 1.68 4.68
CA ILE A 65 -23.71 0.70 4.16
C ILE A 65 -22.71 0.29 5.25
N SER A 66 -22.18 1.26 5.99
CA SER A 66 -21.22 1.00 7.07
C SER A 66 -21.84 0.17 8.20
N ASP A 67 -23.09 0.43 8.55
CA ASP A 67 -23.83 -0.31 9.58
C ASP A 67 -24.14 -1.76 9.12
N LEU A 68 -24.05 -2.09 7.82
CA LEU A 68 -24.17 -3.44 7.27
C LEU A 68 -22.84 -4.20 7.22
N LEU A 69 -21.70 -3.52 7.29
CA LEU A 69 -20.39 -4.14 7.25
C LEU A 69 -20.00 -4.63 8.65
N PRO A 70 -19.67 -5.92 8.84
CA PRO A 70 -19.19 -6.40 10.12
C PRO A 70 -17.85 -5.73 10.48
N PRO A 71 -17.56 -5.48 11.76
CA PRO A 71 -16.21 -5.13 12.18
C PRO A 71 -15.31 -6.34 11.94
N VAL A 72 -14.24 -6.17 11.17
CA VAL A 72 -13.30 -7.25 10.81
C VAL A 72 -11.88 -6.81 11.16
N ASP A 73 -11.13 -7.69 11.83
CA ASP A 73 -9.68 -7.51 11.96
C ASP A 73 -9.03 -7.80 10.61
N LEU A 74 -8.36 -6.80 10.03
CA LEU A 74 -7.80 -6.91 8.69
C LEU A 74 -6.74 -8.01 8.58
N THR A 75 -6.07 -8.37 9.69
CA THR A 75 -5.14 -9.51 9.71
C THR A 75 -5.88 -10.85 9.68
N GLU A 76 -7.02 -10.97 10.35
CA GLU A 76 -7.87 -12.16 10.28
C GLU A 76 -8.48 -12.31 8.89
N LEU A 77 -8.87 -11.20 8.25
CA LEU A 77 -9.37 -11.21 6.88
C LEU A 77 -8.35 -11.80 5.92
N LEU A 78 -7.06 -11.43 6.04
CA LEU A 78 -6.02 -12.00 5.19
C LEU A 78 -5.85 -13.50 5.42
N LEU A 79 -6.01 -13.98 6.65
CA LEU A 79 -5.97 -15.42 6.96
C LEU A 79 -7.18 -16.15 6.36
N GLU A 80 -8.36 -15.55 6.40
CA GLU A 80 -9.57 -16.09 5.77
C GLU A 80 -9.40 -16.17 4.24
N ILE A 81 -8.94 -15.09 3.61
CA ILE A 81 -8.65 -15.07 2.17
C ILE A 81 -7.56 -16.09 1.83
N ASN A 82 -6.56 -16.29 2.69
CA ASN A 82 -5.59 -17.35 2.50
C ASN A 82 -6.23 -18.74 2.57
N ALA A 83 -7.17 -18.98 3.49
CA ALA A 83 -7.89 -20.24 3.56
C ALA A 83 -8.69 -20.53 2.27
N HIS A 84 -9.18 -19.49 1.61
CA HIS A 84 -9.90 -19.62 0.32
C HIS A 84 -8.99 -19.80 -0.89
N THR A 85 -7.83 -19.14 -0.93
CA THR A 85 -7.02 -18.99 -2.16
C THR A 85 -5.68 -19.73 -2.12
N GLY A 86 -5.15 -19.98 -0.91
CA GLY A 86 -3.79 -20.45 -0.68
C GLY A 86 -2.71 -19.46 -1.10
N PHE A 87 -3.02 -18.16 -1.23
CA PHE A 87 -2.05 -17.19 -1.76
C PHE A 87 -0.77 -17.09 -0.93
N ALA A 88 -0.83 -17.38 0.38
CA ALA A 88 0.35 -17.31 1.25
C ALA A 88 1.39 -18.41 0.93
N ASP A 89 0.98 -19.49 0.25
CA ASP A 89 1.88 -20.58 -0.15
C ASP A 89 2.84 -20.15 -1.27
N GLU A 90 2.51 -19.09 -2.00
CA GLU A 90 3.37 -18.52 -3.05
C GLU A 90 4.57 -17.74 -2.46
N PHE A 91 4.58 -17.49 -1.14
CA PHE A 91 5.73 -16.92 -0.45
C PHE A 91 6.70 -18.03 -0.06
N PHE A 92 7.65 -18.32 -0.94
CA PHE A 92 8.74 -19.27 -0.69
C PHE A 92 10.03 -18.59 -0.20
N HIS A 93 10.83 -19.33 0.57
CA HIS A 93 12.09 -18.84 1.14
C HIS A 93 13.11 -18.49 0.03
N ALA A 94 13.84 -17.39 0.20
CA ALA A 94 14.77 -16.86 -0.81
C ALA A 94 15.90 -17.82 -1.22
N SER A 95 16.29 -18.73 -0.34
CA SER A 95 17.35 -19.72 -0.61
C SER A 95 16.85 -21.07 -1.12
N GLU A 96 15.55 -21.22 -1.42
CA GLU A 96 14.88 -22.49 -1.81
C GLU A 96 15.02 -23.68 -0.83
N ALA A 97 15.87 -23.57 0.19
CA ALA A 97 15.94 -24.48 1.31
C ALA A 97 14.63 -24.36 2.09
N SER A 98 13.79 -25.39 1.97
CA SER A 98 12.49 -25.46 2.65
C SER A 98 12.69 -25.63 4.16
N ALA A 99 13.01 -24.54 4.85
CA ALA A 99 12.74 -24.44 6.27
C ALA A 99 11.24 -24.26 6.40
N ARG A 100 10.49 -25.35 6.60
CA ARG A 100 9.07 -25.25 6.96
C ARG A 100 9.00 -24.55 8.30
N VAL A 101 8.41 -23.37 8.29
CA VAL A 101 8.26 -22.57 9.50
C VAL A 101 6.81 -22.59 9.91
N ASP A 102 6.57 -22.95 11.16
CA ASP A 102 5.21 -23.03 11.70
C ASP A 102 4.52 -21.67 11.62
N ASP A 103 3.23 -21.67 11.30
CA ASP A 103 2.37 -20.49 11.20
C ASP A 103 2.89 -19.39 10.24
N LEU A 104 3.60 -19.78 9.18
CA LEU A 104 4.09 -18.84 8.16
C LEU A 104 2.99 -17.93 7.59
N PRO A 105 1.75 -18.40 7.29
CA PRO A 105 0.68 -17.53 6.80
C PRO A 105 0.34 -16.38 7.76
N VAL A 106 0.47 -16.60 9.08
CA VAL A 106 0.26 -15.55 10.10
C VAL A 106 1.34 -14.48 10.00
N SER A 107 2.61 -14.91 9.91
CA SER A 107 3.73 -13.97 9.73
C SER A 107 3.63 -13.21 8.41
N ILE A 108 3.26 -13.87 7.31
CA ILE A 108 3.08 -13.24 5.99
C ILE A 108 1.96 -12.21 6.02
N SER A 109 0.79 -12.57 6.58
CA SER A 109 -0.34 -11.65 6.69
C SER A 109 0.02 -10.39 7.49
N ALA A 110 0.73 -10.56 8.62
CA ALA A 110 1.21 -9.42 9.40
C ALA A 110 2.22 -8.55 8.62
N VAL A 111 3.17 -9.16 7.90
CA VAL A 111 4.12 -8.39 7.09
C VAL A 111 3.41 -7.64 5.96
N LEU A 112 2.49 -8.28 5.25
CA LEU A 112 1.71 -7.64 4.18
C LEU A 112 0.90 -6.46 4.71
N MET A 113 0.27 -6.61 5.88
CA MET A 113 -0.45 -5.53 6.57
C MET A 113 0.45 -4.34 6.89
N ALA A 114 1.65 -4.61 7.43
CA ALA A 114 2.59 -3.56 7.75
C ALA A 114 3.03 -2.75 6.51
N GLU A 115 3.33 -3.45 5.41
CA GLU A 115 3.80 -2.81 4.17
C GLU A 115 2.65 -2.13 3.41
N ALA A 116 1.50 -2.78 3.27
CA ALA A 116 0.37 -2.26 2.50
C ALA A 116 -0.29 -1.06 3.18
N CYS A 117 -0.38 -1.06 4.52
CA CYS A 117 -0.98 0.04 5.27
C CYS A 117 0.03 1.11 5.71
N ASN A 118 1.33 0.94 5.39
CA ASN A 118 2.41 1.85 5.82
C ASN A 118 2.47 2.09 7.34
N ILE A 119 2.04 1.11 8.15
CA ILE A 119 1.99 1.21 9.62
C ILE A 119 3.25 0.68 10.31
N GLY A 120 4.13 0.01 9.55
CA GLY A 120 5.30 -0.68 10.10
C GLY A 120 4.93 -1.93 10.92
N LEU A 121 5.95 -2.64 11.42
CA LEU A 121 5.74 -3.91 12.14
C LEU A 121 5.31 -3.72 13.60
N GLU A 122 5.60 -2.58 14.23
CA GLU A 122 5.39 -2.35 15.67
C GLU A 122 3.97 -2.69 16.15
N PRO A 123 2.90 -2.26 15.47
CA PRO A 123 1.53 -2.54 15.92
C PRO A 123 1.16 -4.04 15.92
N LEU A 124 1.87 -4.84 15.12
CA LEU A 124 1.58 -6.25 14.87
C LEU A 124 2.45 -7.19 15.71
N ILE A 125 3.45 -6.67 16.42
CA ILE A 125 4.33 -7.48 17.26
C ILE A 125 3.56 -8.00 18.48
N ARG A 126 3.65 -9.32 18.73
CA ARG A 126 3.16 -9.98 19.94
C ARG A 126 4.25 -10.91 20.45
N SER A 127 4.87 -10.57 21.58
CA SER A 127 5.99 -11.33 22.16
C SER A 127 5.59 -12.74 22.63
N ASN A 128 4.32 -12.93 22.97
CA ASN A 128 3.74 -14.20 23.40
C ASN A 128 3.28 -15.11 22.23
N VAL A 129 3.34 -14.63 20.98
CA VAL A 129 2.94 -15.40 19.79
C VAL A 129 4.18 -15.61 18.91
N PRO A 130 4.72 -16.83 18.79
CA PRO A 130 5.96 -17.10 18.05
C PRO A 130 5.97 -16.53 16.62
N ALA A 131 4.85 -16.64 15.91
CA ALA A 131 4.66 -16.15 14.54
C ALA A 131 4.71 -14.61 14.41
N LEU A 132 4.49 -13.88 15.50
CA LEU A 132 4.35 -12.42 15.53
C LEU A 132 5.45 -11.75 16.39
N THR A 133 6.50 -12.48 16.75
CA THR A 133 7.65 -11.84 17.40
C THR A 133 8.35 -10.89 16.45
N ARG A 134 9.00 -9.83 16.98
CA ARG A 134 9.75 -8.87 16.17
C ARG A 134 10.78 -9.55 15.28
N HIS A 135 11.52 -10.51 15.83
CA HIS A 135 12.53 -11.26 15.09
C HIS A 135 11.89 -12.04 13.94
N ARG A 136 10.78 -12.76 14.23
CA ARG A 136 10.06 -13.53 13.23
C ARG A 136 9.54 -12.67 12.08
N LEU A 137 8.93 -11.52 12.35
CA LEU A 137 8.39 -10.66 11.30
C LEU A 137 9.48 -10.03 10.44
N ASN A 138 10.59 -9.57 11.03
CA ASN A 138 11.72 -9.06 10.26
C ASN A 138 12.35 -10.14 9.38
N TRP A 139 12.54 -11.34 9.93
CA TRP A 139 13.07 -12.46 9.18
C TRP A 139 12.13 -12.89 8.05
N THR A 140 10.81 -12.90 8.28
CA THR A 140 9.81 -13.20 7.26
C THR A 140 9.85 -12.16 6.13
N LYS A 141 9.84 -10.86 6.48
CA LYS A 141 9.97 -9.77 5.50
C LYS A 141 11.23 -9.92 4.65
N ALA A 142 12.37 -10.21 5.25
CA ALA A 142 13.64 -10.32 4.53
C ALA A 142 13.74 -11.55 3.61
N ASN A 143 13.15 -12.69 4.00
CA ASN A 143 13.38 -13.96 3.31
C ASN A 143 12.20 -14.43 2.44
N TYR A 144 11.02 -13.83 2.58
CA TYR A 144 9.82 -14.27 1.88
C TYR A 144 9.17 -13.17 1.04
N LEU A 145 9.24 -11.91 1.45
CA LEU A 145 8.61 -10.81 0.72
C LEU A 145 9.51 -10.32 -0.42
N ARG A 146 9.22 -10.76 -1.65
CA ARG A 146 9.90 -10.32 -2.88
C ARG A 146 8.91 -10.03 -4.00
N ALA A 147 9.35 -9.30 -5.03
CA ALA A 147 8.51 -8.94 -6.16
C ALA A 147 7.92 -10.18 -6.86
N GLU A 148 8.70 -11.25 -6.99
CA GLU A 148 8.25 -12.48 -7.67
C GLU A 148 7.17 -13.21 -6.84
N THR A 149 7.35 -13.29 -5.51
CA THR A 149 6.38 -13.91 -4.60
C THR A 149 5.09 -13.11 -4.52
N ILE A 150 5.16 -11.77 -4.52
CA ILE A 150 3.98 -10.90 -4.55
C ILE A 150 3.22 -11.08 -5.86
N THR A 151 3.94 -11.15 -6.98
CA THR A 151 3.33 -11.36 -8.31
C THR A 151 2.60 -12.71 -8.37
N SER A 152 3.22 -13.77 -7.85
CA SER A 152 2.63 -15.12 -7.83
C SER A 152 1.41 -15.19 -6.90
N ALA A 153 1.51 -14.60 -5.70
CA ALA A 153 0.38 -14.47 -4.78
C ALA A 153 -0.79 -13.70 -5.40
N ASN A 154 -0.53 -12.59 -6.10
CA ASN A 154 -1.56 -11.83 -6.79
C ASN A 154 -2.25 -12.63 -7.89
N ALA A 155 -1.50 -13.44 -8.65
CA ALA A 155 -2.11 -14.33 -9.65
C ALA A 155 -3.12 -15.29 -9.00
N ARG A 156 -2.77 -15.90 -7.86
CA ARG A 156 -3.69 -16.77 -7.09
C ARG A 156 -4.95 -16.05 -6.64
N LEU A 157 -4.82 -14.81 -6.18
CA LEU A 157 -5.96 -13.99 -5.76
C LEU A 157 -6.88 -13.65 -6.94
N VAL A 158 -6.31 -13.24 -8.08
CA VAL A 158 -7.05 -12.93 -9.31
C VAL A 158 -7.75 -14.16 -9.87
N ASP A 159 -7.05 -15.30 -9.92
CA ASP A 159 -7.61 -16.58 -10.38
C ASP A 159 -8.82 -16.98 -9.53
N PHE A 160 -8.73 -16.84 -8.19
CA PHE A 160 -9.86 -17.11 -7.31
C PHE A 160 -10.99 -16.10 -7.52
N GLN A 161 -10.69 -14.80 -7.61
CA GLN A 161 -11.70 -13.76 -7.84
C GLN A 161 -12.49 -14.02 -9.12
N ALA A 162 -11.84 -14.46 -10.21
CA ALA A 162 -12.49 -14.78 -11.47
C ALA A 162 -13.54 -15.91 -11.36
N THR A 163 -13.45 -16.75 -10.32
CA THR A 163 -14.45 -17.79 -10.06
C THR A 163 -15.71 -17.26 -9.35
N LEU A 164 -15.67 -16.06 -8.77
CA LEU A 164 -16.80 -15.53 -8.00
C LEU A 164 -17.96 -15.12 -8.93
N PRO A 165 -19.21 -15.48 -8.59
CA PRO A 165 -20.38 -15.14 -9.42
C PRO A 165 -20.50 -13.64 -9.74
N LEU A 166 -20.15 -12.79 -8.78
CA LEU A 166 -20.19 -11.33 -8.96
C LEU A 166 -19.15 -10.84 -9.98
N ALA A 167 -17.93 -11.40 -9.94
CA ALA A 167 -16.88 -11.05 -10.89
C ALA A 167 -17.28 -11.44 -12.32
N GLN A 168 -17.93 -12.59 -12.50
CA GLN A 168 -18.44 -13.04 -13.79
C GLN A 168 -19.51 -12.10 -14.37
N ILE A 169 -20.34 -11.49 -13.52
CA ILE A 169 -21.37 -10.52 -13.95
C ILE A 169 -20.73 -9.19 -14.36
N TRP A 170 -19.63 -8.78 -13.71
CA TRP A 170 -18.99 -7.49 -13.93
C TRP A 170 -17.84 -7.49 -14.94
N GLY A 171 -17.54 -8.63 -15.55
CA GLY A 171 -16.61 -8.74 -16.69
C GLY A 171 -15.20 -9.20 -16.35
N GLY A 172 -14.97 -9.69 -15.13
CA GLY A 172 -13.65 -10.13 -14.65
C GLY A 172 -12.77 -8.99 -14.17
#